data_AF-A0A2D5XX29-F1
#
_entry.id   AF-A0A2D5XX29-F1
#
_cell.length_a   1.000
_cell.length_b   1.000
_cell.length_c   1.000
_cell.angle_alpha   90.00
_cell.angle_beta   90.00
_cell.angle_gamma   90.00
#
_symmetry.space_group_name_H-M   'P 1'
#
loop_
_entity.id
_entity.type
_entity.pdbx_description
1 polymer ?
#
loop_
_entity_poly.entity_id
_entity_poly.type
_entity_poly.pdbx_seq_one_letter_code
_entity_poly.pdbx_strand_id
1 'polypeptide(L)' 'MAKTKVGDLKVGDTILVGGRPGVVKEKEESDIGKHGTKKVRLVVDVGGKDMVIIRPSEYPIETA' A
#
# COMPACT_ATOMS: atom_id res chain seq x y z
N MET A 1 2.00 9.52 13.75
CA MET A 1 1.62 8.51 12.74
C MET A 1 0.51 9.11 11.91
N ALA A 2 0.78 9.39 10.63
CA ALA A 2 -0.25 9.87 9.71
C ALA A 2 -0.95 8.65 9.10
N LYS A 3 -2.27 8.75 8.92
CA LYS A 3 -3.03 7.78 8.12
C LYS A 3 -3.20 8.36 6.73
N THR A 4 -2.72 7.65 5.72
CA THR A 4 -2.95 8.00 4.32
C THR A 4 -3.84 6.96 3.66
N LYS A 5 -4.36 7.25 2.47
CA LYS A 5 -5.06 6.23 1.67
C LYS A 5 -4.02 5.39 0.93
N VAL A 6 -4.28 4.09 0.78
CA VAL A 6 -3.40 3.19 0.02
C VAL A 6 -3.17 3.69 -1.42
N GLY A 7 -4.18 4.33 -2.02
CA GLY A 7 -4.09 4.94 -3.34
C GLY A 7 -3.14 6.14 -3.44
N ASP A 8 -2.87 6.82 -2.33
CA ASP A 8 -2.00 8.01 -2.33
C ASP A 8 -0.51 7.63 -2.15
N LEU A 9 -0.23 6.36 -1.84
CA LEU A 9 1.13 5.86 -1.68
C LEU A 9 1.91 5.87 -3.00
N LYS A 10 3.22 6.04 -2.88
CA LYS A 10 4.20 6.02 -3.97
C LYS A 10 5.33 5.05 -3.65
N VAL A 11 6.03 4.62 -4.69
CA VAL A 11 7.28 3.86 -4.53
C VAL A 11 8.28 4.72 -3.75
N GLY A 12 8.91 4.12 -2.74
CA GLY A 12 9.81 4.79 -1.81
C GLY A 12 9.14 5.23 -0.50
N ASP A 13 7.81 5.27 -0.42
CA ASP A 13 7.13 5.63 0.83
C ASP A 13 7.35 4.56 1.91
N THR A 14 7.48 4.99 3.16
CA THR A 14 7.60 4.10 4.32
C THR A 14 6.23 3.94 5.00
N ILE A 15 5.77 2.70 5.09
CA ILE A 15 4.50 2.33 5.72
C ILE A 15 4.71 1.36 6.87
N LEU A 16 3.76 1.33 7.80
CA LEU A 16 3.77 0.36 8.90
C LEU A 16 2.96 -0.87 8.53
N VAL A 17 3.64 -2.01 8.51
CA VAL A 17 3.07 -3.33 8.29
C VAL A 17 3.16 -4.11 9.60
N GLY A 18 2.03 -4.28 10.29
CA GLY A 18 2.01 -4.99 11.59
C GLY A 18 2.95 -4.36 12.62
N GLY A 19 3.06 -3.02 12.63
CA GLY A 19 3.95 -2.27 13.51
C GLY A 19 5.41 -2.23 13.09
N ARG A 20 5.79 -2.83 11.96
CA ARG A 20 7.16 -2.78 11.41
C ARG A 20 7.23 -1.81 10.23
N PRO A 21 8.26 -0.95 10.13
CA PRO A 21 8.45 -0.10 8.97
C PRO A 21 8.82 -0.95 7.76
N GLY A 22 8.22 -0.62 6.63
CA GLY A 22 8.54 -1.21 5.33
C GLY A 22 8.44 -0.19 4.21
N VAL A 23 9.24 -0.39 3.16
CA VAL A 23 9.36 0.53 2.03
C VAL A 23 8.59 -0.02 0.83
N VAL A 24 7.72 0.80 0.24
CA VAL A 24 7.01 0.44 -0.98
C VAL A 24 8.00 0.34 -2.14
N LYS A 25 8.16 -0.86 -2.70
CA LYS A 25 9.00 -1.12 -3.89
C LYS A 25 8.23 -1.01 -5.19
N GLU A 26 7.00 -1.49 -5.21
CA GLU A 26 6.15 -1.48 -6.41
C GLU A 26 4.73 -1.11 -6.03
N LYS A 27 4.04 -0.43 -6.95
CA LYS A 27 2.63 -0.10 -6.85
C LYS A 27 1.96 -0.36 -8.20
N GLU A 28 0.85 -1.07 -8.15
CA GLU A 28 -0.03 -1.31 -9.29
C GLU A 28 -1.45 -0.94 -8.89
N GLU A 29 -2.13 -0.16 -9.73
CA GLU A 29 -3.55 0.16 -9.57
C GLU A 29 -4.35 -0.56 -10.65
N SER A 30 -5.48 -1.13 -10.26
CA SER A 30 -6.38 -1.81 -11.18
C SER A 30 -7.82 -1.40 -10.91
N ASP A 31 -8.54 -1.07 -11.97
CA ASP A 31 -9.98 -0.83 -11.95
C ASP A 31 -10.72 -2.17 -11.95
N ILE A 32 -11.14 -2.64 -10.77
CA ILE A 32 -11.74 -3.97 -10.63
C ILE A 32 -13.16 -3.84 -10.05
N GLY A 33 -14.17 -3.86 -10.92
CA GLY A 33 -15.58 -3.99 -10.53
C GLY A 33 -16.55 -3.27 -11.47
N LYS A 34 -17.85 -3.61 -11.36
CA LYS A 34 -18.93 -2.96 -12.13
C LYS A 34 -19.20 -1.50 -11.73
N HIS A 35 -18.66 -1.06 -10.59
CA HIS A 35 -18.92 0.26 -9.99
C HIS A 35 -17.65 1.12 -9.79
N GLY A 36 -16.56 0.85 -10.53
CA GLY A 36 -15.37 1.71 -10.51
C GLY A 36 -14.50 1.63 -9.26
N THR A 37 -14.60 0.55 -8.47
CA THR A 37 -13.74 0.36 -7.30
C THR A 37 -12.31 0.03 -7.72
N LYS A 38 -11.37 0.90 -7.36
CA LYS A 38 -9.94 0.69 -7.60
C LYS A 38 -9.32 -0.18 -6.52
N LYS A 39 -8.60 -1.22 -6.92
CA LYS A 39 -7.71 -1.97 -6.03
C LYS A 39 -6.27 -1.55 -6.28
N VAL A 40 -5.49 -1.52 -5.22
CA VAL A 40 -4.07 -1.22 -5.25
C VAL A 40 -3.33 -2.44 -4.74
N ARG A 41 -2.36 -2.89 -5.52
CA ARG A 41 -1.39 -3.91 -5.15
C ARG A 41 -0.06 -3.20 -4.87
N LEU A 42 0.44 -3.38 -3.66
CA LEU A 42 1.75 -2.89 -3.23
C LEU A 42 2.69 -4.06 -2.98
N VAL A 43 3.93 -3.92 -3.41
CA VAL A 43 5.04 -4.76 -2.95
C VAL A 43 5.84 -3.93 -1.97
N VAL A 44 6.02 -4.43 -0.75
CA VAL A 44 6.63 -3.70 0.36
C VAL A 44 7.78 -4.52 0.91
N ASP A 45 8.97 -3.93 0.99
CA ASP A 45 10.11 -4.54 1.66
C ASP A 45 10.01 -4.28 3.16
N VAL A 46 9.89 -5.35 3.95
CA VAL A 46 9.89 -5.28 5.40
C VAL A 46 11.11 -6.05 5.91
N GLY A 47 12.24 -5.35 5.98
CA GLY A 47 13.49 -5.92 6.48
C GLY A 47 14.08 -6.98 5.54
N GLY A 48 14.12 -6.69 4.23
CA GLY A 48 14.69 -7.56 3.21
C GLY A 48 13.76 -8.68 2.75
N LYS A 49 12.49 -8.66 3.14
CA LYS A 49 11.45 -9.58 2.68
C LYS A 49 10.36 -8.81 1.96
N ASP A 50 10.05 -9.21 0.75
CA ASP A 50 8.96 -8.63 -0.01
C ASP A 50 7.62 -9.19 0.47
N MET A 51 6.69 -8.29 0.77
CA MET A 51 5.34 -8.60 1.18
C MET A 51 4.35 -7.91 0.26
N VAL A 52 3.35 -8.66 -0.20
CA VAL A 52 2.32 -8.14 -1.11
C VAL A 52 1.09 -7.72 -0.32
N ILE A 53 0.66 -6.48 -0.49
CA ILE A 53 -0.55 -5.92 0.11
C ILE A 53 -1.54 -5.58 -1.00
N ILE A 54 -2.75 -6.16 -0.94
CA ILE A 54 -3.83 -5.84 -1.88
C ILE A 54 -4.99 -5.26 -1.07
N ARG A 55 -5.31 -3.99 -1.31
CA ARG A 55 -6.39 -3.28 -0.63
C ARG A 55 -7.13 -2.34 -1.59
N PRO A 56 -8.38 -1.94 -1.28
CA PRO A 56 -9.03 -0.84 -1.99
C PRO A 56 -8.18 0.43 -1.90
N SER A 57 -8.22 1.27 -2.94
CA SER A 57 -7.49 2.55 -2.99
C SER A 57 -7.80 3.45 -1.79
N GLU A 58 -9.05 3.44 -1.31
CA GLU A 58 -9.47 4.27 -0.17
C GLU A 58 -9.14 3.69 1.22
N TYR A 59 -8.56 2.50 1.28
CA TYR A 59 -8.24 1.86 2.56
C TYR A 59 -7.22 2.72 3.33
N PRO A 60 -7.46 3.05 4.61
CA PRO A 60 -6.52 3.81 5.41
C PRO A 60 -5.33 2.94 5.84
N ILE A 61 -4.12 3.45 5.68
CA ILE A 61 -2.86 2.79 6.06
C ILE A 61 -1.97 3.74 6.83
N GLU A 62 -1.24 3.19 7.80
CA GLU A 62 -0.32 3.95 8.64
C GLU A 62 1.01 4.18 7.90
N THR A 63 1.43 5.44 7.83
CA THR A 63 2.76 5.82 7.32
C THR A 63 3.69 6.13 8.49
N ALA A 64 4.96 5.77 8.33
CA ALA A 64 6.01 6.11 9.29
C ALA A 64 6.45 7.57 9.12
#